data_AF-A0A2V8FHY1-F1
#
_entry.id   AF-A0A2V8FHY1-F1
#
_cell.length_a   1.000
_cell.length_b   1.000
_cell.length_c   1.000
_cell.angle_alpha   90.00
_cell.angle_beta   90.00
_cell.angle_gamma   90.00
#
_symmetry.space_group_name_H-M   'P 1'
#
loop_
_entity.id
_entity.type
_entity.pdbx_description
1 polymer ?
#
loop_
_entity_poly.entity_id
_entity_poly.type
_entity_poly.pdbx_seq_one_letter_code
_entity_poly.pdbx_strand_id
1 'polypeptide(L)'
;MKAAVRYSRGRLEYTASLRYAPFALWADSPDGQSTLAQIAADLRFTPFGRLRAARRRVWRHLRRAARTEGVVVALQREVDAYLSRLDTLVHAHELPRAGVDLRRLVVVPRTFVNSETYRGIEEALAAEGVFTSLDWGKPVRDWFISTLIDDIETAVTGARPSPRRPVPAGDGWITVGVNDQFEWFSPLAGRVWRGHYYVLELARWPITRAVRRAVGEAILQFEASLPSLSRVRRNEILNRAWLSLQTLFARA
;
A
#
# COMPACT_ATOMS: atom_id res chain seq x y z
N MET A 1 -6.48 -13.48 -15.35
CA MET A 1 -6.05 -12.10 -15.65
C MET A 1 -4.91 -11.73 -14.70
N LYS A 2 -3.91 -10.97 -15.17
CA LYS A 2 -2.78 -10.53 -14.34
C LYS A 2 -3.19 -9.36 -13.44
N ALA A 3 -2.67 -9.30 -12.21
CA ALA A 3 -2.83 -8.16 -11.30
C ALA A 3 -2.10 -6.92 -11.83
N ALA A 4 -2.47 -5.73 -11.36
CA ALA A 4 -1.86 -4.49 -11.81
C ALA A 4 -0.39 -4.39 -11.40
N VAL A 5 -0.01 -5.03 -10.29
CA VAL A 5 1.36 -5.14 -9.80
C VAL A 5 1.75 -6.60 -9.65
N ARG A 6 3.01 -6.91 -9.94
CA ARG A 6 3.61 -8.22 -9.69
C ARG A 6 4.97 -8.06 -9.04
N TYR A 7 5.38 -9.07 -8.26
CA TYR A 7 6.75 -9.17 -7.80
C TYR A 7 7.55 -10.07 -8.75
N SER A 8 8.60 -9.55 -9.37
CA SER A 8 9.46 -10.29 -10.29
C SER A 8 10.91 -9.88 -10.12
N ARG A 9 11.84 -10.86 -10.15
CA ARG A 9 13.30 -10.61 -10.11
C ARG A 9 13.74 -9.67 -8.97
N GLY A 10 13.09 -9.76 -7.80
CA GLY A 10 13.45 -8.97 -6.63
C GLY A 10 12.84 -7.57 -6.57
N ARG A 11 11.95 -7.21 -7.49
CA ARG A 11 11.30 -5.89 -7.53
C ARG A 11 9.80 -5.99 -7.78
N LEU A 12 9.08 -4.93 -7.43
CA LEU A 12 7.69 -4.74 -7.80
C LEU A 12 7.62 -4.13 -9.20
N GLU A 13 6.71 -4.61 -10.03
CA GLU A 13 6.51 -4.11 -11.39
C GLU A 13 5.04 -3.80 -11.63
N TYR A 14 4.76 -2.56 -12.02
CA TYR A 14 3.48 -2.14 -12.55
C TYR A 14 3.31 -2.68 -13.98
N THR A 15 2.18 -3.32 -14.24
CA THR A 15 1.92 -4.04 -15.51
C THR A 15 0.80 -3.43 -16.34
N ALA A 16 0.22 -2.30 -15.89
CA ALA A 16 -0.92 -1.64 -16.52
C ALA A 16 -2.13 -2.58 -16.80
N SER A 17 -2.20 -3.69 -16.05
CA SER A 17 -3.20 -4.75 -16.21
C SER A 17 -4.21 -4.68 -15.08
N LEU A 18 -5.27 -3.90 -15.28
CA LEU A 18 -6.35 -3.79 -14.31
C LEU A 18 -7.30 -4.98 -14.38
N ARG A 19 -7.69 -5.50 -13.22
CA ARG A 19 -8.69 -6.58 -13.09
C ARG A 19 -10.09 -5.99 -13.13
N TYR A 20 -10.98 -6.56 -13.95
CA TYR A 20 -12.37 -6.11 -14.02
C TYR A 20 -13.17 -6.45 -12.76
N ALA A 21 -12.88 -7.57 -12.10
CA ALA A 21 -13.68 -8.05 -10.97
C ALA A 21 -13.69 -7.05 -9.78
N PRO A 22 -12.57 -6.47 -9.33
CA PRO A 22 -12.59 -5.40 -8.31
C PRO A 22 -13.39 -4.16 -8.74
N PHE A 23 -13.31 -3.77 -10.01
CA PHE A 23 -14.09 -2.65 -10.53
C PHE A 23 -15.59 -2.98 -10.55
N ALA A 24 -15.94 -4.21 -10.91
CA ALA A 24 -17.31 -4.68 -10.93
C ALA A 24 -17.94 -4.63 -9.54
N LEU A 25 -17.24 -5.13 -8.52
CA LEU A 25 -17.68 -5.08 -7.13
C LEU A 25 -17.86 -3.63 -6.64
N TRP A 26 -16.91 -2.75 -6.94
CA TRP A 26 -17.06 -1.33 -6.62
C TRP A 26 -18.24 -0.69 -7.36
N ALA A 27 -18.42 -0.97 -8.65
CA ALA A 27 -19.52 -0.43 -9.44
C ALA A 27 -20.90 -0.84 -8.89
N ASP A 28 -20.98 -1.98 -8.20
CA ASP A 28 -22.21 -2.49 -7.58
C ASP A 28 -22.40 -2.00 -6.13
N SER A 29 -21.40 -1.33 -5.53
CA SER A 29 -21.48 -0.69 -4.21
C SER A 29 -22.29 0.62 -4.22
N PRO A 30 -22.78 1.13 -3.07
CA PRO A 30 -23.52 2.41 -3.02
C PRO A 30 -22.76 3.59 -3.63
N ASP A 31 -21.47 3.74 -3.31
CA ASP A 31 -20.62 4.82 -3.84
C ASP A 31 -20.44 4.69 -5.35
N GLY A 32 -20.22 3.46 -5.84
CA GLY A 32 -20.09 3.18 -7.26
C GLY A 32 -21.38 3.42 -8.02
N GLN A 33 -22.52 2.98 -7.49
CA GLN A 33 -23.83 3.21 -8.11
C GLN A 33 -24.17 4.70 -8.18
N SER A 34 -23.94 5.46 -7.10
CA SER A 34 -24.12 6.91 -7.06
C SER A 34 -23.25 7.61 -8.12
N THR A 35 -21.96 7.30 -8.15
CA THR A 35 -21.02 7.88 -9.11
C THR A 35 -21.39 7.54 -10.56
N LEU A 36 -21.75 6.29 -10.83
CA LEU A 36 -22.14 5.84 -12.16
C LEU A 36 -23.49 6.42 -12.60
N ALA A 37 -24.42 6.66 -11.67
CA ALA A 37 -25.69 7.30 -11.96
C ALA A 37 -25.50 8.76 -12.41
N GLN A 38 -24.59 9.50 -11.76
CA GLN A 38 -24.21 10.86 -12.18
C GLN A 38 -23.63 10.86 -13.59
N ILE A 39 -22.64 10.00 -13.86
CA ILE A 39 -22.04 9.86 -15.20
C ILE A 39 -23.07 9.42 -16.24
N ALA A 40 -24.02 8.57 -15.85
CA ALA A 40 -25.10 8.11 -16.72
C ALA A 40 -26.11 9.22 -17.07
N ALA A 41 -26.29 10.22 -16.22
CA ALA A 41 -27.17 11.37 -16.49
C ALA A 41 -26.66 12.21 -17.67
N ASP A 42 -25.34 12.31 -17.84
CA ASP A 42 -24.71 13.06 -18.92
C ASP A 42 -24.73 12.33 -20.27
N LEU A 43 -25.07 11.04 -20.28
CA LEU A 43 -25.18 10.24 -21.50
C LEU A 43 -26.49 10.55 -22.23
N ARG A 44 -26.43 11.47 -23.20
CA ARG A 44 -27.52 11.72 -24.14
C ARG A 44 -27.74 10.46 -25.02
N PHE A 45 -29.01 10.10 -25.24
CA PHE A 45 -29.49 9.10 -26.24
C PHE A 45 -29.52 7.60 -25.91
N THR A 46 -29.39 7.15 -24.65
CA THR A 46 -29.62 5.72 -24.33
C THR A 46 -30.83 5.55 -23.41
N PRO A 47 -32.07 5.31 -23.87
CA PRO A 47 -33.23 5.20 -22.97
C PRO A 47 -33.17 3.96 -22.06
N PHE A 48 -32.49 2.89 -22.50
CA PHE A 48 -32.30 1.66 -21.71
C PHE A 48 -30.82 1.37 -21.50
N GLY A 49 -30.44 1.00 -20.27
CA GLY A 49 -29.07 0.56 -19.97
C GLY A 49 -28.02 1.66 -19.82
N ARG A 50 -28.40 2.93 -19.55
CA ARG A 50 -27.44 4.04 -19.30
C ARG A 50 -26.38 3.69 -18.28
N LEU A 51 -26.79 3.07 -17.17
CA LEU A 51 -25.86 2.68 -16.10
C LEU A 51 -24.83 1.64 -16.58
N ARG A 52 -25.26 0.67 -17.40
CA ARG A 52 -24.35 -0.31 -18.02
C ARG A 52 -23.41 0.38 -19.03
N ALA A 53 -23.91 1.35 -19.79
CA ALA A 53 -23.09 2.14 -20.72
C ALA A 53 -22.07 3.01 -19.98
N ALA A 54 -22.46 3.68 -18.90
CA ALA A 54 -21.58 4.45 -18.02
C ALA A 54 -20.49 3.56 -17.41
N ARG A 55 -20.85 2.41 -16.83
CA ARG A 55 -19.91 1.41 -16.30
C ARG A 55 -18.89 0.96 -17.35
N ARG A 56 -19.34 0.64 -18.56
CA ARG A 56 -18.44 0.27 -19.68
C ARG A 56 -17.55 1.42 -20.14
N ARG A 57 -18.06 2.65 -20.17
CA ARG A 57 -17.31 3.85 -20.54
C ARG A 57 -16.19 4.11 -19.53
N VAL A 58 -16.54 4.17 -18.24
CA VAL A 58 -15.57 4.36 -17.14
C VAL A 58 -14.50 3.28 -17.20
N TRP A 59 -14.88 2.00 -17.27
CA TRP A 59 -13.91 0.90 -17.33
C TRP A 59 -12.95 1.01 -18.53
N ARG A 60 -13.48 1.26 -19.73
CA ARG A 60 -12.67 1.37 -20.94
C ARG A 60 -11.68 2.52 -20.86
N HIS A 61 -12.15 3.68 -20.41
CA HIS A 61 -11.29 4.84 -20.33
C HIS A 61 -10.24 4.69 -19.22
N LEU A 62 -10.61 4.19 -18.05
CA LEU A 62 -9.67 3.91 -16.96
C LEU A 62 -8.56 2.96 -17.43
N ARG A 63 -8.94 1.88 -18.11
CA ARG A 63 -7.97 0.92 -18.66
C ARG A 63 -7.06 1.56 -19.71
N ARG A 64 -7.55 2.52 -20.49
CA ARG A 64 -6.76 3.28 -21.47
C ARG A 64 -5.81 4.24 -20.76
N ALA A 65 -6.30 5.01 -19.79
CA ALA A 65 -5.54 5.97 -19.01
C ALA A 65 -4.41 5.29 -18.22
N ALA A 66 -4.69 4.16 -17.57
CA ALA A 66 -3.70 3.37 -16.84
C ALA A 66 -2.55 2.80 -17.70
N ARG A 67 -2.63 2.91 -19.03
CA ARG A 67 -1.66 2.40 -20.00
C ARG A 67 -0.90 3.50 -20.73
N THR A 68 -1.21 4.77 -20.48
CA THR A 68 -0.45 5.87 -21.08
C THR A 68 0.95 5.88 -20.48
N GLU A 69 1.94 6.27 -21.29
CA GLU A 69 3.34 6.21 -20.88
C GLU A 69 3.62 7.01 -19.60
N GLY A 70 3.10 8.25 -19.52
CA GLY A 70 3.23 9.10 -18.32
C GLY A 70 2.71 8.42 -17.06
N VAL A 71 1.48 7.89 -17.11
CA VAL A 71 0.88 7.15 -15.98
C VAL A 71 1.66 5.89 -15.64
N VAL A 72 2.11 5.12 -16.63
CA VAL A 72 2.90 3.90 -16.38
C VAL A 72 4.20 4.24 -15.67
N VAL A 73 4.92 5.27 -16.12
CA VAL A 73 6.16 5.73 -15.51
C VAL A 73 5.91 6.26 -14.10
N ALA A 74 4.89 7.10 -13.92
CA ALA A 74 4.54 7.69 -12.64
C ALA A 74 4.14 6.61 -11.62
N LEU A 75 3.26 5.67 -11.99
CA LEU A 75 2.86 4.58 -11.11
C LEU A 75 3.99 3.58 -10.84
N GLN A 76 4.87 3.33 -11.81
CA GLN A 76 6.04 2.48 -11.58
C GLN A 76 6.97 3.11 -10.53
N ARG A 77 7.21 4.42 -10.56
CA ARG A 77 7.99 5.12 -9.53
C ARG A 77 7.37 4.95 -8.14
N GLU A 78 6.05 5.09 -8.03
CA GLU A 78 5.33 4.90 -6.77
C GLU A 78 5.39 3.45 -6.27
N VAL A 79 5.34 2.48 -7.18
CA VAL A 79 5.48 1.05 -6.90
C VAL A 79 6.90 0.70 -6.46
N ASP A 80 7.92 1.26 -7.11
CA ASP A 80 9.33 1.09 -6.74
C ASP A 80 9.62 1.71 -5.37
N ALA A 81 9.02 2.87 -5.08
CA ALA A 81 9.16 3.57 -3.82
C ALA A 81 8.42 2.88 -2.65
N TYR A 82 7.47 1.99 -2.92
CA TYR A 82 6.60 1.43 -1.88
C TYR A 82 7.38 0.78 -0.72
N LEU A 83 8.31 -0.13 -1.03
CA LEU A 83 9.12 -0.77 0.01
C LEU A 83 10.30 0.09 0.46
N SER A 84 10.82 0.98 -0.38
CA SER A 84 11.91 1.88 0.04
C SER A 84 11.46 2.92 1.05
N ARG A 85 10.17 3.30 1.06
CA ARG A 85 9.58 4.15 2.12
C ARG A 85 9.78 3.58 3.53
N LEU A 86 9.89 2.25 3.66
CA LEU A 86 10.14 1.62 4.96
C LEU A 86 11.47 2.10 5.57
N ASP A 87 12.48 2.43 4.76
CA ASP A 87 13.78 2.98 5.20
C ASP A 87 13.63 4.23 6.06
N THR A 88 12.65 5.09 5.73
CA THR A 88 12.33 6.26 6.55
C THR A 88 11.37 5.89 7.69
N LEU A 89 10.36 5.06 7.43
CA LEU A 89 9.29 4.76 8.39
C LEU A 89 9.79 4.03 9.65
N VAL A 90 10.81 3.19 9.54
CA VAL A 90 11.44 2.49 10.67
C VAL A 90 12.05 3.42 11.72
N HIS A 91 12.28 4.70 11.37
CA HIS A 91 12.80 5.70 12.30
C HIS A 91 11.73 6.39 13.14
N ALA A 92 10.45 6.12 12.91
CA ALA A 92 9.38 6.65 13.74
C ALA A 92 9.57 6.24 15.21
N HIS A 93 9.48 7.21 16.12
CA HIS A 93 9.52 6.94 17.55
C HIS A 93 8.36 6.05 17.99
N GLU A 94 8.54 5.31 19.08
CA GLU A 94 7.53 4.43 19.70
C GLU A 94 7.10 3.20 18.89
N LEU A 95 7.58 3.00 17.66
CA LEU A 95 7.35 1.74 16.96
C LEU A 95 7.90 0.55 17.76
N PRO A 96 7.15 -0.58 17.85
CA PRO A 96 7.65 -1.77 18.51
C PRO A 96 8.94 -2.25 17.85
N ARG A 97 9.96 -2.48 18.66
CA ARG A 97 11.30 -2.85 18.18
C ARG A 97 12.03 -3.78 19.13
N ALA A 98 12.88 -4.63 18.58
CA ALA A 98 13.72 -5.56 19.31
C ALA A 98 15.16 -5.46 18.79
N GLY A 99 16.13 -5.64 19.68
CA GLY A 99 17.53 -5.82 19.30
C GLY A 99 17.78 -7.28 18.93
N VAL A 100 18.38 -7.52 17.76
CA VAL A 100 18.76 -8.85 17.29
C VAL A 100 20.20 -8.80 16.78
N ASP A 101 21.15 -9.32 17.55
CA ASP A 101 22.57 -9.36 17.17
C ASP A 101 23.07 -7.99 16.66
N LEU A 102 22.94 -6.96 17.50
CA LEU A 102 23.28 -5.55 17.22
C LEU A 102 22.51 -4.89 16.05
N ARG A 103 21.47 -5.55 15.52
CA ARG A 103 20.55 -4.98 14.52
C ARG A 103 19.23 -4.62 15.17
N ARG A 104 18.53 -3.63 14.62
CA ARG A 104 17.15 -3.34 15.00
C ARG A 104 16.19 -4.16 14.14
N LEU A 105 15.26 -4.85 14.79
CA LEU A 105 14.05 -5.39 14.17
C LEU A 105 12.89 -4.48 14.56
N VAL A 106 12.22 -3.87 13.58
CA VAL A 106 11.15 -2.89 13.78
C VAL A 106 9.86 -3.39 13.18
N VAL A 107 8.76 -3.19 13.89
CA VAL A 107 7.40 -3.45 13.40
C VAL A 107 6.85 -2.17 12.78
N VAL A 108 6.62 -2.18 11.46
CA VAL A 108 6.11 -1.02 10.72
C VAL A 108 4.67 -1.27 10.26
N PRO A 109 3.67 -0.57 10.83
CA PRO A 109 2.27 -0.67 10.43
C PRO A 109 2.06 -0.38 8.93
N ARG A 110 1.25 -1.21 8.25
CA ARG A 110 0.91 -1.03 6.83
C ARG A 110 0.20 0.29 6.57
N THR A 111 -0.58 0.78 7.53
CA THR A 111 -1.23 2.09 7.46
C THR A 111 -0.26 3.22 7.13
N PHE A 112 0.98 3.22 7.65
CA PHE A 112 1.92 4.31 7.35
C PHE A 112 2.40 4.29 5.91
N VAL A 113 2.88 3.14 5.43
CA VAL A 113 3.36 3.03 4.05
C VAL A 113 2.24 3.18 3.03
N ASN A 114 1.04 2.71 3.34
CA ASN A 114 -0.11 2.83 2.45
C ASN A 114 -0.67 4.24 2.39
N SER A 115 -0.69 4.98 3.50
CA SER A 115 -1.06 6.39 3.49
C SER A 115 -0.11 7.22 2.63
N GLU A 116 1.21 7.01 2.79
CA GLU A 116 2.20 7.71 1.98
C GLU A 116 2.14 7.32 0.50
N THR A 117 1.92 6.03 0.21
CA THR A 117 1.77 5.55 -1.17
C THR A 117 0.46 6.05 -1.78
N TYR A 118 -0.63 6.11 -1.01
CA TYR A 118 -1.89 6.69 -1.46
C TYR A 118 -1.69 8.14 -1.90
N ARG A 119 -1.05 8.95 -1.05
CA ARG A 119 -0.75 10.34 -1.33
C ARG A 119 0.15 10.49 -2.56
N GLY A 120 1.23 9.71 -2.65
CA GLY A 120 2.13 9.74 -3.80
C GLY A 120 1.46 9.36 -5.12
N ILE A 121 0.60 8.34 -5.11
CA ILE A 121 -0.20 7.97 -6.29
C ILE A 121 -1.21 9.07 -6.62
N GLU A 122 -1.89 9.65 -5.63
CA GLU A 122 -2.84 10.75 -5.86
C GLU A 122 -2.17 11.96 -6.51
N GLU A 123 -1.03 12.40 -5.98
CA GLU A 123 -0.21 13.48 -6.53
C GLU A 123 0.28 13.15 -7.95
N ALA A 124 0.78 11.92 -8.16
CA ALA A 124 1.22 11.44 -9.47
C ALA A 124 0.09 11.46 -10.52
N LEU A 125 -1.10 10.98 -10.16
CA LEU A 125 -2.25 10.99 -11.07
C LEU A 125 -2.80 12.40 -11.31
N ALA A 126 -2.70 13.30 -10.34
CA ALA A 126 -3.09 14.70 -10.50
C ALA A 126 -2.16 15.46 -11.46
N ALA A 127 -0.89 15.06 -11.58
CA ALA A 127 0.05 15.61 -12.56
C ALA A 127 -0.21 15.10 -14.00
N GLU A 128 -0.92 13.98 -14.15
CA GLU A 128 -1.18 13.35 -15.45
C GLU A 128 -2.46 13.90 -16.08
N GLY A 129 -2.32 14.71 -17.13
CA GLY A 129 -3.41 15.37 -17.84
C GLY A 129 -4.54 14.43 -18.29
N VAL A 130 -4.20 13.17 -18.56
CA VAL A 130 -5.19 12.14 -18.87
C VAL A 130 -6.12 11.96 -17.67
N PHE A 131 -5.64 11.72 -16.45
CA PHE A 131 -6.48 11.51 -15.27
C PHE A 131 -7.23 12.76 -14.80
N THR A 132 -6.72 13.96 -15.07
CA THR A 132 -7.40 15.22 -14.74
C THR A 132 -8.50 15.59 -15.75
N SER A 133 -8.35 15.20 -17.02
CA SER A 133 -9.38 15.42 -18.06
C SER A 133 -10.64 14.57 -17.90
N LEU A 134 -10.65 13.69 -16.90
CA LEU A 134 -11.65 12.66 -16.71
C LEU A 134 -12.59 13.06 -15.58
N ASP A 135 -13.80 13.51 -15.94
CA ASP A 135 -14.92 13.81 -15.03
C ASP A 135 -15.50 12.56 -14.36
N TRP A 136 -14.66 11.70 -13.80
CA TRP A 136 -15.10 10.47 -13.12
C TRP A 136 -15.27 10.65 -11.61
N GLY A 137 -15.02 11.87 -11.13
CA GLY A 137 -15.10 12.24 -9.73
C GLY A 137 -14.00 11.62 -8.87
N LYS A 138 -13.93 12.10 -7.62
CA LYS A 138 -13.06 11.55 -6.58
C LYS A 138 -13.26 10.04 -6.34
N PRO A 139 -14.49 9.48 -6.33
CA PRO A 139 -14.70 8.07 -5.98
C PRO A 139 -14.01 7.05 -6.92
N VAL A 140 -13.97 7.32 -8.23
CA VAL A 140 -13.27 6.44 -9.19
C VAL A 140 -11.76 6.46 -8.96
N ARG A 141 -11.19 7.64 -8.69
CA ARG A 141 -9.76 7.76 -8.36
C ARG A 141 -9.44 7.05 -7.06
N ASP A 142 -10.22 7.29 -5.99
CA ASP A 142 -10.04 6.64 -4.70
C ASP A 142 -10.07 5.11 -4.83
N TRP A 143 -11.03 4.56 -5.59
CA TRP A 143 -11.11 3.13 -5.86
C TRP A 143 -9.88 2.62 -6.64
N PHE A 144 -9.42 3.34 -7.66
CA PHE A 144 -8.26 2.97 -8.46
C PHE A 144 -6.98 2.91 -7.61
N ILE A 145 -6.73 3.96 -6.82
CA ILE A 145 -5.57 4.06 -5.93
C ILE A 145 -5.60 2.92 -4.91
N SER A 146 -6.76 2.69 -4.28
CA SER A 146 -6.91 1.63 -3.28
C SER A 146 -6.67 0.25 -3.87
N THR A 147 -7.22 -0.02 -5.06
CA THR A 147 -7.03 -1.30 -5.77
C THR A 147 -5.56 -1.50 -6.14
N LEU A 148 -4.85 -0.43 -6.49
CA LEU A 148 -3.42 -0.50 -6.80
C LEU A 148 -2.60 -0.84 -5.56
N ILE A 149 -2.89 -0.21 -4.42
CA ILE A 149 -2.25 -0.52 -3.13
C ILE A 149 -2.52 -1.99 -2.76
N ASP A 150 -3.75 -2.47 -2.86
CA ASP A 150 -4.09 -3.87 -2.60
C ASP A 150 -3.30 -4.85 -3.49
N ASP A 151 -3.10 -4.49 -4.77
CA ASP A 151 -2.29 -5.26 -5.72
C ASP A 151 -0.79 -5.24 -5.36
N ILE A 152 -0.25 -4.09 -4.91
CA ILE A 152 1.12 -3.99 -4.39
C ILE A 152 1.30 -4.92 -3.19
N GLU A 153 0.41 -4.84 -2.21
CA GLU A 153 0.48 -5.63 -0.99
C GLU A 153 0.34 -7.12 -1.26
N THR A 154 -0.57 -7.49 -2.15
CA THR A 154 -0.70 -8.87 -2.62
C THR A 154 0.60 -9.36 -3.25
N ALA A 155 1.29 -8.52 -4.03
CA ALA A 155 2.57 -8.87 -4.63
C ALA A 155 3.69 -9.01 -3.58
N VAL A 156 3.75 -8.12 -2.58
CA VAL A 156 4.72 -8.21 -1.48
C VAL A 156 4.48 -9.46 -0.64
N THR A 157 3.26 -9.71 -0.18
CA THR A 157 2.91 -10.92 0.57
C THR A 157 3.17 -12.19 -0.27
N GLY A 158 2.89 -12.14 -1.57
CA GLY A 158 3.20 -13.22 -2.52
C GLY A 158 4.69 -13.52 -2.66
N ALA A 159 5.57 -12.55 -2.41
CA ALA A 159 7.02 -12.77 -2.35
C ALA A 159 7.44 -13.60 -1.12
N ARG A 160 6.55 -13.73 -0.12
CA ARG A 160 6.76 -14.42 1.16
C ARG A 160 8.03 -13.96 1.88
N PRO A 161 8.11 -12.67 2.29
CA PRO A 161 9.24 -12.18 3.07
C PRO A 161 9.44 -13.04 4.32
N SER A 162 10.69 -13.45 4.55
CA SER A 162 11.07 -14.24 5.72
C SER A 162 12.54 -13.96 6.06
N PRO A 163 13.04 -14.32 7.25
CA PRO A 163 14.47 -14.18 7.55
C PRO A 163 15.35 -14.99 6.60
N ARG A 164 14.78 -16.01 5.93
CA ARG A 164 15.48 -16.82 4.93
C ARG A 164 15.43 -16.24 3.52
N ARG A 165 14.38 -15.50 3.22
CA ARG A 165 14.09 -14.87 1.93
C ARG A 165 13.67 -13.42 2.18
N PRO A 166 14.62 -12.55 2.56
CA PRO A 166 14.31 -11.16 2.81
C PRO A 166 13.97 -10.45 1.50
N VAL A 167 13.16 -9.39 1.60
CA VAL A 167 12.85 -8.49 0.50
C VAL A 167 13.48 -7.12 0.81
N PRO A 168 14.12 -6.43 -0.14
CA PRO A 168 14.68 -5.09 0.08
C PRO A 168 13.61 -4.10 0.58
N ALA A 169 13.98 -3.26 1.54
CA ALA A 169 13.11 -2.26 2.17
C ALA A 169 13.81 -0.89 2.23
N GLY A 170 14.56 -0.56 1.18
CA GLY A 170 15.47 0.59 1.10
C GLY A 170 16.95 0.20 1.22
N ASP A 171 17.80 1.18 1.48
CA ASP A 171 19.25 1.02 1.45
C ASP A 171 19.78 0.38 2.75
N GLY A 172 19.17 0.73 3.89
CA GLY A 172 19.60 0.24 5.20
C GLY A 172 18.81 -0.96 5.72
N TRP A 173 17.79 -1.43 5.01
CA TRP A 173 16.76 -2.28 5.62
C TRP A 173 16.22 -3.37 4.68
N ILE A 174 15.74 -4.44 5.29
CA ILE A 174 15.06 -5.55 4.61
C ILE A 174 13.77 -5.96 5.34
N THR A 175 12.73 -6.26 4.58
CA THR A 175 11.53 -6.91 5.08
C THR A 175 11.79 -8.40 5.29
N VAL A 176 11.61 -8.87 6.51
CA VAL A 176 11.85 -10.25 6.94
C VAL A 176 10.56 -10.96 7.37
N GLY A 177 9.41 -10.34 7.19
CA GLY A 177 8.11 -10.93 7.49
C GLY A 177 6.97 -9.95 7.23
N VAL A 178 5.76 -10.48 7.12
CA VAL A 178 4.52 -9.71 7.02
C VAL A 178 3.50 -10.39 7.92
N ASN A 179 2.78 -9.62 8.72
CA ASN A 179 1.53 -10.05 9.33
C ASN A 179 0.42 -9.21 8.71
N ASP A 180 -0.45 -9.81 7.89
CA ASP A 180 -1.49 -9.09 7.15
C ASP A 180 -2.84 -9.02 7.88
N GLN A 181 -2.98 -9.73 9.01
CA GLN A 181 -4.22 -9.83 9.77
C GLN A 181 -4.26 -8.90 10.99
N PHE A 182 -3.11 -8.48 11.53
CA PHE A 182 -3.07 -7.74 12.78
C PHE A 182 -3.79 -6.38 12.68
N GLU A 183 -4.76 -6.14 13.55
CA GLU A 183 -5.50 -4.88 13.54
C GLU A 183 -4.77 -3.79 14.34
N TRP A 184 -4.23 -2.84 13.59
CA TRP A 184 -3.82 -1.54 14.08
C TRP A 184 -5.05 -0.65 14.17
N PHE A 185 -5.39 -0.19 15.37
CA PHE A 185 -6.44 0.79 15.55
C PHE A 185 -5.87 2.18 15.25
N SER A 186 -5.96 2.58 13.98
CA SER A 186 -5.49 3.90 13.54
C SER A 186 -6.54 4.97 13.86
N PRO A 187 -6.17 6.05 14.55
CA PRO A 187 -6.99 7.25 14.67
C PRO A 187 -6.83 8.19 13.46
N LEU A 188 -5.93 7.87 12.52
CA LEU A 188 -5.74 8.67 11.30
C LEU A 188 -7.00 8.55 10.43
N ALA A 189 -7.57 9.69 10.05
CA ALA A 189 -8.70 9.73 9.14
C ALA A 189 -8.34 9.07 7.80
N GLY A 190 -9.16 8.14 7.33
CA GLY A 190 -8.95 7.47 6.05
C GLY A 190 -9.20 5.96 6.10
N ARG A 191 -8.64 5.25 5.12
CA ARG A 191 -8.78 3.79 5.01
C ARG A 191 -7.97 3.10 6.11
N VAL A 192 -8.56 2.06 6.69
CA VAL A 192 -7.89 1.22 7.68
C VAL A 192 -7.17 0.10 6.95
N TRP A 193 -5.84 0.13 6.98
CA TRP A 193 -5.02 -0.96 6.48
C TRP A 193 -4.57 -1.85 7.63
N ARG A 194 -4.91 -3.14 7.55
CA ARG A 194 -4.51 -4.13 8.54
C ARG A 194 -3.07 -4.56 8.33
N GLY A 195 -2.42 -4.93 9.41
CA GLY A 195 -1.15 -5.61 9.40
C GLY A 195 0.08 -4.71 9.47
N HIS A 196 1.24 -5.33 9.45
CA HIS A 196 2.55 -4.68 9.53
C HIS A 196 3.62 -5.50 8.82
N TYR A 197 4.71 -4.81 8.51
CA TYR A 197 5.96 -5.40 8.07
C TYR A 197 6.90 -5.58 9.27
N TYR A 198 7.65 -6.69 9.27
CA TYR A 198 8.82 -6.87 10.12
C TYR A 198 10.05 -6.45 9.33
N VAL A 199 10.72 -5.40 9.75
CA VAL A 199 11.82 -4.77 9.01
C VAL A 199 13.10 -4.87 9.83
N LEU A 200 14.13 -5.50 9.28
CA LEU A 200 15.41 -5.73 9.94
C LEU A 200 16.48 -4.83 9.32
N GLU A 201 17.28 -4.22 10.19
CA GLU A 201 18.42 -3.40 9.83
C GLU A 201 19.52 -4.24 9.18
N LEU A 202 20.01 -3.78 8.03
CA LEU A 202 21.23 -4.30 7.43
C LEU A 202 22.43 -3.76 8.21
N ALA A 203 23.25 -4.67 8.71
CA ALA A 203 24.54 -4.34 9.30
C ALA A 203 25.67 -4.67 8.32
N ARG A 204 26.87 -4.14 8.58
CA ARG A 204 28.09 -4.49 7.83
C ARG A 204 28.37 -5.99 7.81
N TRP A 205 27.94 -6.71 8.85
CA TRP A 205 28.17 -8.15 8.99
C TRP A 205 27.06 -8.97 8.29
N PRO A 206 27.42 -10.08 7.63
CA PRO A 206 26.45 -10.97 6.98
C PRO A 206 25.38 -11.51 7.93
N ILE A 207 24.18 -11.77 7.40
CA ILE A 207 23.09 -12.40 8.15
C ILE A 207 23.36 -13.90 8.28
N THR A 208 23.91 -14.30 9.43
CA THR A 208 24.22 -15.70 9.74
C THR A 208 22.96 -16.53 10.05
N ARG A 209 23.10 -17.85 10.10
CA ARG A 209 22.02 -18.75 10.54
C ARG A 209 21.51 -18.42 11.94
N ALA A 210 22.41 -18.02 12.85
CA ALA A 210 22.06 -17.61 14.20
C ALA A 210 21.19 -16.35 14.20
N VAL A 211 21.57 -15.33 13.41
CA VAL A 211 20.76 -14.12 13.22
C VAL A 211 19.38 -14.47 12.68
N ARG A 212 19.28 -15.30 11.63
CA ARG A 212 17.97 -15.70 11.07
C ARG A 212 17.08 -16.40 12.09
N ARG A 213 17.65 -17.22 12.97
CA ARG A 213 16.93 -17.90 14.05
C ARG A 213 16.43 -16.88 15.08
N ALA A 214 17.32 -16.00 15.56
CA ALA A 214 16.99 -14.98 16.54
C ALA A 214 15.92 -13.99 16.02
N VAL A 215 15.97 -13.63 14.73
CA VAL A 215 14.91 -12.83 14.09
C VAL A 215 13.58 -13.58 14.10
N GLY A 216 13.56 -14.87 13.77
CA GLY A 216 12.35 -15.69 13.82
C GLY A 216 11.75 -15.76 15.23
N GLU A 217 12.60 -15.95 16.24
CA GLU A 217 12.18 -15.95 17.66
C GLU A 217 11.62 -14.58 18.09
N ALA A 218 12.26 -13.48 17.69
CA ALA A 218 11.78 -12.12 17.97
C ALA A 218 10.43 -11.82 17.27
N ILE A 219 10.22 -12.30 16.04
CA ILE A 219 8.93 -12.19 15.34
C ILE A 219 7.84 -12.92 16.13
N LEU A 220 8.09 -14.16 16.58
CA LEU A 220 7.13 -14.92 17.38
C LEU A 220 6.80 -14.20 18.70
N GLN A 221 7.79 -13.57 19.34
CA GLN A 221 7.56 -12.77 20.54
C GLN A 221 6.68 -11.54 20.27
N PHE A 222 6.86 -10.85 19.14
CA PHE A 222 5.94 -9.79 18.73
C PHE A 222 4.53 -10.32 18.45
N GLU A 223 4.40 -11.44 17.76
CA GLU A 223 3.09 -12.05 17.48
C GLU A 223 2.35 -12.47 18.76
N ALA A 224 3.08 -12.87 19.81
CA ALA A 224 2.49 -13.17 21.11
C ALA A 224 2.17 -11.91 21.93
N SER A 225 2.98 -10.86 21.86
CA SER A 225 2.86 -9.69 22.75
C SER A 225 2.04 -8.54 22.19
N LEU A 226 2.04 -8.29 20.88
CA LEU A 226 1.24 -7.21 20.30
C LEU A 226 -0.26 -7.39 20.54
N PRO A 227 -0.84 -8.60 20.44
CA PRO A 227 -2.24 -8.84 20.78
C PRO A 227 -2.59 -8.58 22.25
N SER A 228 -1.62 -8.67 23.18
CA SER A 228 -1.87 -8.38 24.61
C SER A 228 -1.93 -6.89 24.92
N LEU A 229 -1.52 -6.01 23.99
CA LEU A 229 -1.66 -4.56 24.15
C LEU A 229 -3.13 -4.16 24.05
N SER A 230 -3.57 -3.29 24.97
CA SER A 230 -4.91 -2.68 24.92
C SER A 230 -5.08 -1.83 23.66
N ARG A 231 -6.33 -1.66 23.22
CA ARG A 231 -6.67 -0.80 22.08
C ARG A 231 -6.12 0.63 22.25
N VAL A 232 -6.28 1.21 23.44
CA VAL A 232 -5.75 2.55 23.77
C VAL A 232 -4.24 2.60 23.57
N ARG A 233 -3.50 1.59 24.06
CA ARG A 233 -2.05 1.56 23.93
C ARG A 233 -1.59 1.43 22.47
N ARG A 234 -2.28 0.63 21.66
CA ARG A 234 -2.00 0.53 20.22
C ARG A 234 -2.24 1.87 19.50
N ASN A 235 -3.32 2.58 19.84
CA ASN A 235 -3.60 3.91 19.29
C ASN A 235 -2.50 4.92 19.65
N GLU A 236 -2.07 4.92 20.92
CA GLU A 236 -1.00 5.83 21.39
C GLU A 236 0.31 5.62 20.63
N ILE A 237 0.69 4.36 20.40
CA ILE A 237 1.88 4.01 19.61
C ILE A 237 1.78 4.62 18.21
N LEU A 238 0.65 4.41 17.52
CA LEU A 238 0.46 4.94 16.17
C LEU A 238 0.46 6.47 16.13
N ASN A 239 -0.19 7.13 17.10
CA ASN A 239 -0.23 8.58 17.19
C ASN A 239 1.17 9.17 17.37
N ARG A 240 1.95 8.63 18.32
CA ARG A 240 3.30 9.14 18.59
C ARG A 240 4.25 8.86 17.44
N ALA A 241 4.17 7.68 16.83
CA ALA A 241 4.94 7.34 15.65
C ALA A 241 4.60 8.26 14.47
N TRP A 242 3.31 8.55 14.26
CA TRP A 242 2.87 9.47 13.21
C TRP A 242 3.37 10.90 13.41
N LEU A 243 3.24 11.45 14.61
CA LEU A 243 3.76 12.79 14.95
C LEU A 243 5.28 12.88 14.76
N SER A 244 6.00 11.81 15.12
CA SER A 244 7.43 11.70 14.88
C SER A 244 7.76 11.72 13.39
N LEU A 245 6.99 11.02 12.56
CA LEU A 245 7.18 10.99 11.11
C LEU A 245 6.92 12.35 10.47
N GLN A 246 5.87 13.06 10.90
CA GLN A 246 5.60 14.41 10.42
C GLN A 246 6.79 15.36 10.69
N THR A 247 7.44 15.20 11.85
CA THR A 247 8.64 15.98 12.19
C THR A 247 9.84 15.61 11.30
N LEU A 248 10.00 14.33 10.96
CA LEU A 248 11.06 13.86 10.07
C LEU A 248 10.83 14.36 8.63
N PHE A 249 9.61 14.25 8.11
CA PHE A 249 9.26 14.72 6.78
C PHE A 249 9.35 16.24 6.63
N ALA A 250 9.07 17.01 7.68
CA ALA A 250 9.24 18.47 7.65
C ALA A 250 10.70 18.94 7.62
N ARG A 251 11.66 18.04 7.88
CA ARG A 251 13.11 18.34 7.92
C ARG A 251 13.87 17.82 6.70
N ALA A 252 13.24 16.99 5.87
CA ALA A 252 13.79 16.42 4.64
C ALA A 252 13.45 17.31 3.45
#